data_AF-A0AAX2UZW6-F1
#
_entry.id   AF-A0AAX2UZW6-F1
#
_cell.length_a   1.000
_cell.length_b   1.000
_cell.length_c   1.000
_cell.angle_alpha   90.00
_cell.angle_beta   90.00
_cell.angle_gamma   90.00
#
_symmetry.space_group_name_H-M   'P 1'
#
loop_
_entity.id
_entity.type
_entity.pdbx_description
1 polymer ?
#
loop_
_entity_poly.entity_id
_entity_poly.type
_entity_poly.pdbx_seq_one_letter_code
_entity_poly.pdbx_strand_id
1 'polypeptide(L)'
;MTTPNTTFNRLNPEDRKARILKAGVELAQKSGGLMTLQRLHVAHRAQCSPNLVNHYLGSRDDMIAAIIKEGIRLGNLDIIGQAVIAGHKAAKRLTADIKQKAISHTAGI
;
A
#
# COMPACT_ATOMS: atom_id res chain seq x y z
N MET A 1 -20.85 41.23 1.85
CA MET A 1 -19.78 40.34 2.35
C MET A 1 -20.14 38.93 1.93
N THR A 2 -19.65 38.48 0.78
CA THR A 2 -19.97 37.17 0.20
C THR A 2 -18.97 36.17 0.78
N THR A 3 -19.43 35.29 1.67
CA THR A 3 -18.64 34.14 2.13
C THR A 3 -18.29 33.27 0.92
N PRO A 4 -17.01 32.95 0.67
CA PRO A 4 -16.69 31.96 -0.35
C PRO A 4 -17.26 30.61 0.10
N ASN A 5 -18.24 30.12 -0.64
CA ASN A 5 -18.72 28.75 -0.55
C ASN A 5 -17.57 27.84 -0.98
N THR A 6 -16.74 27.41 -0.03
CA THR A 6 -15.71 26.42 -0.23
C THR A 6 -16.42 25.11 -0.58
N THR A 7 -16.60 24.85 -1.87
CA THR A 7 -16.93 23.54 -2.38
C THR A 7 -15.90 22.59 -1.80
N PHE A 8 -16.26 21.81 -0.78
CA PHE A 8 -15.42 20.74 -0.26
C PHE A 8 -15.18 19.81 -1.44
N ASN A 9 -14.04 19.99 -2.10
CA ASN A 9 -13.65 19.20 -3.25
C ASN A 9 -13.48 17.77 -2.75
N ARG A 10 -14.58 17.02 -2.78
CA ARG A 10 -14.59 15.59 -2.50
C ARG A 10 -13.68 15.00 -3.55
N LEU A 11 -12.43 14.72 -3.17
CA LEU A 11 -11.54 13.87 -3.94
C LEU A 11 -12.37 12.72 -4.48
N ASN A 12 -12.28 12.48 -5.79
CA ASN A 12 -12.97 11.37 -6.41
C ASN A 12 -12.64 10.08 -5.64
N PRO A 13 -13.60 9.16 -5.49
CA PRO A 13 -13.39 7.94 -4.70
C PRO A 13 -12.12 7.17 -5.11
N GLU A 14 -11.77 7.20 -6.40
CA GLU A 14 -10.56 6.57 -6.95
C GLU A 14 -9.27 7.27 -6.50
N ASP A 15 -9.19 8.60 -6.60
CA ASP A 15 -8.06 9.39 -6.08
C ASP A 15 -7.85 9.16 -4.58
N ARG A 16 -8.95 9.04 -3.83
CA ARG A 16 -8.89 8.77 -2.40
C ARG A 16 -8.33 7.37 -2.11
N LYS A 17 -8.79 6.36 -2.86
CA LYS A 17 -8.25 4.99 -2.77
C LYS A 17 -6.76 4.97 -3.13
N ALA A 18 -6.37 5.64 -4.21
CA ALA A 18 -4.99 5.75 -4.65
C ALA A 18 -4.10 6.40 -3.58
N ARG A 19 -4.57 7.47 -2.92
CA ARG A 19 -3.86 8.11 -1.79
C ARG A 19 -3.65 7.16 -0.62
N ILE A 20 -4.66 6.38 -0.25
CA ILE A 20 -4.56 5.40 0.85
C ILE A 20 -3.59 4.27 0.47
N LEU A 21 -3.65 3.77 -0.76
CA LEU A 21 -2.72 2.75 -1.26
C LEU A 21 -1.29 3.25 -1.30
N LYS A 22 -1.07 4.47 -1.79
CA LYS A 22 0.26 5.11 -1.80
C LYS A 22 0.83 5.20 -0.39
N ALA A 23 0.02 5.64 0.58
CA ALA A 23 0.43 5.68 1.99
C ALA A 23 0.83 4.29 2.52
N GLY A 24 0.08 3.24 2.14
CA GLY A 24 0.41 1.85 2.48
C GLY A 24 1.73 1.36 1.86
N VAL A 25 1.96 1.68 0.57
CA VAL A 25 3.21 1.38 -0.14
C VAL A 25 4.40 2.08 0.53
N GLU A 26 4.30 3.37 0.82
CA GLU A 26 5.37 4.14 1.48
C GLU A 26 5.70 3.60 2.88
N LEU A 27 4.70 3.10 3.62
CA LEU A 27 4.92 2.49 4.93
C LEU A 27 5.54 1.09 4.81
N ALA A 28 5.16 0.32 3.79
CA ALA A 28 5.74 -1.00 3.55
C ALA A 28 7.23 -0.95 3.19
N GLN A 29 7.72 0.19 2.68
CA GLN A 29 9.15 0.44 2.43
C GLN A 29 9.95 0.82 3.68
N LYS A 30 9.29 1.03 4.83
CA LYS A 30 9.97 1.38 6.09
C LYS A 30 10.25 0.14 6.94
N SER A 31 11.09 0.32 7.96
CA SER A 31 11.47 -0.72 8.92
C SER A 31 10.24 -1.42 9.52
N GLY A 32 10.20 -2.76 9.42
CA GLY A 32 9.07 -3.60 9.82
C GLY A 32 8.18 -4.10 8.66
N GLY A 33 8.24 -3.42 7.50
CA GLY A 33 7.68 -3.90 6.24
C GLY A 33 6.19 -4.21 6.25
N LEU A 34 5.76 -5.09 5.34
CA LEU A 34 4.37 -5.55 5.22
C LEU A 34 3.88 -6.29 6.48
N MET A 35 4.78 -6.92 7.24
CA MET A 35 4.42 -7.74 8.39
C MET A 35 3.90 -6.94 9.58
N THR A 36 4.47 -5.76 9.85
CA THR A 36 4.06 -4.91 10.97
C THR A 36 3.02 -3.85 10.58
N LEU A 37 2.65 -3.80 9.30
CA LEU A 37 1.70 -2.82 8.79
C LEU A 37 0.31 -3.02 9.42
N GLN A 38 -0.25 -1.93 9.94
CA GLN A 38 -1.57 -1.88 10.56
C GLN A 38 -2.42 -0.79 9.92
N ARG A 39 -3.74 -0.96 9.97
CA ARG A 39 -4.71 0.01 9.44
C ARG A 39 -4.51 1.41 10.03
N LEU A 40 -4.18 1.50 11.31
CA LEU A 40 -3.94 2.76 12.00
C LEU A 40 -2.73 3.51 11.41
N HIS A 41 -1.65 2.79 11.10
CA HIS A 41 -0.47 3.37 10.46
C HIS A 41 -0.83 3.97 9.09
N VAL A 42 -1.56 3.21 8.27
CA VAL A 42 -2.01 3.67 6.94
C VAL A 42 -2.93 4.88 7.05
N ALA A 43 -3.89 4.83 7.97
CA ALA A 43 -4.82 5.94 8.24
C ALA A 43 -4.08 7.21 8.63
N HIS A 44 -3.12 7.11 9.55
CA HIS A 44 -2.28 8.21 9.98
C HIS A 44 -1.44 8.78 8.83
N ARG A 45 -0.75 7.93 8.06
CA ARG A 45 0.06 8.35 6.91
C ARG A 45 -0.76 8.99 5.80
N ALA A 46 -1.97 8.49 5.56
CA ALA A 46 -2.91 9.02 4.57
C ALA A 46 -3.67 10.26 5.08
N GLN A 47 -3.56 10.60 6.37
CA GLN A 47 -4.32 11.64 7.06
C GLN A 47 -5.83 11.45 6.93
N CYS A 48 -6.30 10.24 7.22
CA CYS A 48 -7.71 9.89 7.18
C CYS A 48 -8.10 8.98 8.34
N SER A 49 -9.40 8.77 8.53
CA SER A 49 -9.90 7.90 9.59
C SER A 49 -9.64 6.41 9.28
N PRO A 50 -9.37 5.56 10.29
CA PRO A 50 -9.23 4.12 10.09
C PRO A 50 -10.46 3.49 9.41
N ASN A 51 -11.65 4.01 9.70
CA ASN A 51 -12.89 3.55 9.07
C ASN A 51 -12.89 3.79 7.54
N LEU A 52 -12.25 4.86 7.08
CA LEU A 52 -12.12 5.15 5.65
C LEU A 52 -11.16 4.17 4.97
N VAL A 53 -10.06 3.82 5.64
CA VAL A 53 -9.16 2.77 5.17
C VAL A 53 -9.89 1.43 5.09
N ASN A 54 -10.68 1.08 6.10
CA ASN A 54 -11.51 -0.14 6.10
C ASN A 54 -12.54 -0.13 4.95
N HIS A 55 -13.16 1.01 4.67
CA HIS A 55 -14.10 1.15 3.56
C HIS A 55 -13.45 0.85 2.20
N TYR A 56 -12.21 1.30 1.96
CA TYR A 56 -11.54 1.11 0.67
C TYR A 56 -10.74 -0.20 0.55
N LEU A 57 -10.13 -0.63 1.64
CA LEU A 57 -9.14 -1.71 1.66
C LEU A 57 -9.59 -2.93 2.47
N GLY A 58 -10.74 -2.86 3.16
CA GLY A 58 -11.32 -4.00 3.86
C GLY A 58 -10.50 -4.51 5.04
N SER A 59 -10.45 -5.83 5.15
CA SER A 59 -9.72 -6.58 6.17
C SER A 59 -8.21 -6.27 6.12
N ARG A 60 -7.48 -6.65 7.17
CA ARG A 60 -6.02 -6.51 7.15
C ARG A 60 -5.39 -7.27 5.98
N ASP A 61 -5.81 -8.50 5.73
CA ASP A 61 -5.34 -9.31 4.60
C ASP A 61 -5.66 -8.67 3.24
N ASP A 62 -6.87 -8.13 3.06
CA ASP A 62 -7.26 -7.40 1.85
C ASP A 62 -6.39 -6.16 1.64
N MET A 63 -6.12 -5.41 2.72
CA MET A 63 -5.26 -4.24 2.70
C MET A 63 -3.83 -4.60 2.29
N ILE A 64 -3.24 -5.64 2.89
CA ILE A 64 -1.90 -6.11 2.53
C ILE A 64 -1.88 -6.59 1.07
N ALA A 65 -2.87 -7.36 0.65
CA ALA A 65 -2.96 -7.83 -0.72
C ALA A 65 -3.08 -6.66 -1.73
N ALA A 66 -3.82 -5.61 -1.40
CA ALA A 66 -3.97 -4.42 -2.23
C ALA A 66 -2.67 -3.62 -2.31
N ILE A 67 -1.94 -3.46 -1.20
CA ILE A 67 -0.63 -2.80 -1.18
C ILE A 67 0.40 -3.59 -1.98
N ILE A 68 0.43 -4.93 -1.88
CA ILE A 68 1.32 -5.77 -2.67
C ILE A 68 1.01 -5.64 -4.16
N LYS A 69 -0.29 -5.69 -4.54
CA LYS A 69 -0.70 -5.49 -5.94
C LYS A 69 -0.26 -4.13 -6.46
N GLU A 70 -0.41 -3.09 -5.65
CA GLU A 70 0.04 -1.74 -6.01
C GLU A 70 1.56 -1.65 -6.11
N GLY A 71 2.30 -2.28 -5.20
CA GLY A 71 3.77 -2.39 -5.27
C GLY A 71 4.22 -3.11 -6.54
N ILE A 72 3.55 -4.19 -6.93
CA ILE A 72 3.80 -4.88 -8.20
C ILE A 72 3.51 -3.96 -9.39
N ARG A 73 2.38 -3.25 -9.38
CA ARG A 73 2.01 -2.29 -10.43
C ARG A 73 3.04 -1.17 -10.59
N LEU A 74 3.63 -0.72 -9.48
CA LEU A 74 4.65 0.31 -9.43
C LEU A 74 6.08 -0.21 -9.69
N GLY A 75 6.28 -1.53 -9.81
CA GLY A 75 7.61 -2.13 -9.95
C GLY A 75 8.48 -1.98 -8.71
N ASN A 76 7.87 -1.83 -7.53
CA ASN A 76 8.59 -1.63 -6.28
C ASN A 76 9.23 -2.94 -5.80
N LEU A 77 10.51 -3.12 -6.11
CA LEU A 77 11.27 -4.34 -5.82
C LEU A 77 11.29 -4.69 -4.33
N ASP A 78 11.28 -3.71 -3.44
CA ASP A 78 11.30 -3.95 -2.00
C ASP A 78 10.00 -4.63 -1.52
N ILE A 79 8.85 -4.09 -1.91
CA ILE A 79 7.54 -4.67 -1.59
C ILE A 79 7.38 -6.04 -2.25
N ILE A 80 7.85 -6.19 -3.48
CA ILE A 80 7.82 -7.47 -4.20
C ILE A 80 8.68 -8.49 -3.44
N GLY A 81 9.89 -8.12 -3.01
CA GLY A 81 10.81 -8.98 -2.29
C GLY A 81 10.22 -9.44 -0.96
N GLN A 82 9.69 -8.51 -0.16
CA GLN A 82 8.97 -8.82 1.07
C GLN A 82 7.78 -9.75 0.82
N ALA A 83 6.99 -9.52 -0.23
CA ALA A 83 5.84 -10.35 -0.57
C ALA A 83 6.22 -11.76 -1.04
N VAL A 84 7.38 -11.90 -1.71
CA VAL A 84 7.95 -13.19 -2.10
C VAL A 84 8.45 -13.96 -0.88
N ILE A 85 9.20 -13.31 0.02
CA ILE A 85 9.69 -13.90 1.27
C ILE A 85 8.52 -14.35 2.16
N ALA A 86 7.48 -13.53 2.26
CA ALA A 86 6.25 -13.86 3.00
C ALA A 86 5.38 -14.92 2.31
N GLY A 87 5.71 -15.37 1.09
CA GLY A 87 4.96 -16.40 0.36
C GLY A 87 3.57 -15.96 -0.10
N HIS A 88 3.34 -14.66 -0.30
CA HIS A 88 2.02 -14.14 -0.64
C HIS A 88 1.55 -14.58 -2.04
N LYS A 89 0.27 -14.95 -2.17
CA LYS A 89 -0.31 -15.51 -3.42
C LYS A 89 -0.11 -14.62 -4.65
N ALA A 90 -0.17 -13.29 -4.48
CA ALA A 90 0.05 -12.35 -5.59
C ALA A 90 1.50 -12.38 -6.11
N ALA A 91 2.47 -12.51 -5.21
CA ALA A 91 3.89 -12.58 -5.56
C ALA A 91 4.26 -13.95 -6.19
N LYS A 92 3.56 -15.03 -5.80
CA LYS A 92 3.77 -16.37 -6.39
C LYS A 92 3.58 -16.41 -7.90
N ARG A 93 2.73 -15.54 -8.46
CA ARG A 93 2.43 -15.51 -9.91
C ARG A 93 3.48 -14.74 -10.74
N LEU A 94 4.42 -14.04 -10.11
CA LEU A 94 5.47 -13.31 -10.81
C LEU A 94 6.48 -14.25 -11.47
N THR A 95 7.14 -13.79 -12.53
CA THR A 95 8.23 -14.53 -13.19
C THR A 95 9.41 -14.71 -12.25
N ALA A 96 10.20 -15.76 -12.48
CA ALA A 96 11.37 -16.08 -11.66
C ALA A 96 12.41 -14.93 -11.65
N ASP A 97 12.61 -14.25 -12.79
CA ASP A 97 13.52 -13.09 -12.91
C ASP A 97 13.14 -11.94 -11.97
N ILE A 98 11.86 -11.56 -11.93
CA ILE A 98 11.38 -10.47 -11.06
C ILE A 98 11.53 -10.86 -9.59
N LYS A 99 11.23 -12.12 -9.25
CA LYS A 99 11.38 -12.64 -7.89
C LYS A 99 12.84 -12.57 -7.44
N GLN A 100 13.77 -13.02 -8.28
CA GLN A 100 15.20 -13.01 -7.94
C GLN A 100 15.72 -11.58 -7.75
N LYS A 101 15.42 -10.67 -8.70
CA LYS A 101 15.80 -9.25 -8.59
C LYS A 101 15.27 -8.61 -7.31
N ALA A 102 14.02 -8.90 -6.97
CA ALA A 102 13.38 -8.38 -5.76
C ALA A 102 13.99 -8.93 -4.47
N ILE A 103 14.26 -10.24 -4.40
CA ILE A 103 14.92 -10.85 -3.22
C ILE A 103 16.33 -10.27 -3.03
N SER A 104 17.12 -10.16 -4.09
CA SER A 104 18.48 -9.59 -4.02
C SER A 104 18.47 -8.12 -3.59
N HIS A 105 17.44 -7.36 -3.98
CA HIS A 105 17.28 -5.97 -3.57
C HIS A 105 16.93 -5.84 -2.07
N THR A 106 16.01 -6.68 -1.57
CA THR A 106 15.58 -6.65 -0.17
C THR A 106 16.61 -7.25 0.80
N ALA A 107 17.42 -8.23 0.36
CA ALA A 107 18.45 -8.86 1.20
C ALA A 107 19.73 -8.02 1.39
N GLY A 108 19.85 -6.89 0.69
CA GLY A 108 21.03 -6.00 0.73
C GLY A 108 20.88 -4.76 1.62
N ILE A 109 19.85 -4.70 2.47
CA ILE A 109 19.57 -3.59 3.40
C ILE A 109 19.76 -4.06 4.85
#